data_AF-A0A229RHG3-F1
#
_entry.id   AF-A0A229RHG3-F1
#
_cell.length_a   1.000
_cell.length_b   1.000
_cell.length_c   1.000
_cell.angle_alpha   90.00
_cell.angle_beta   90.00
_cell.angle_gamma   90.00
#
_symmetry.space_group_name_H-M   'P 1'
#
loop_
_entity.id
_entity.type
_entity.pdbx_description
1 polymer ?
#
loop_
_entity_poly.entity_id
_entity_poly.type
_entity_poly.pdbx_seq_one_letter_code
_entity_poly.pdbx_strand_id
1 'polypeptide(L)'
;MAPAKDEVVEQWIAELTTLTELYRSAEIAGSTEAVTHAGWHPGARLRAGTANGRLLAYHDSGVEAECIFREGERTLFNIMSTGYGRDTTESGFAVWSSRPGVLGAIDTGVSRVEVADADGVVVQADIVDHTFAVDVDLGPEPRTVDEVFAPWDPPELTVRVYAEGDTLRYEGPLLTS
;
A
#
# COMPACT_ATOMS: atom_id res chain seq x y z
N MET A 1 12.55 -10.93 -29.53
CA MET A 1 13.64 -10.78 -28.55
C MET A 1 13.00 -10.13 -27.35
N ALA A 2 12.98 -10.80 -26.19
CA ALA A 2 12.42 -10.20 -24.98
C ALA A 2 13.34 -9.05 -24.52
N PRO A 3 12.81 -7.93 -24.03
CA PRO A 3 13.62 -6.81 -23.55
C PRO A 3 14.49 -7.25 -22.38
N ALA A 4 15.63 -6.57 -22.20
CA ALA A 4 16.48 -6.78 -21.04
C ALA A 4 15.72 -6.34 -19.77
N LYS A 5 16.02 -6.97 -18.63
CA LYS A 5 15.37 -6.66 -17.35
C LYS A 5 15.44 -5.17 -17.00
N ASP A 6 16.56 -4.52 -17.32
CA ASP A 6 16.78 -3.10 -17.04
C ASP A 6 15.90 -2.19 -17.92
N GLU A 7 15.71 -2.52 -19.19
CA GLU A 7 14.82 -1.78 -20.11
C GLU A 7 13.36 -1.84 -19.63
N VAL A 8 12.94 -2.99 -19.08
CA VAL A 8 11.59 -3.15 -18.51
C VAL A 8 11.41 -2.31 -17.25
N VAL A 9 12.42 -2.25 -16.37
CA VAL A 9 12.36 -1.43 -15.15
C VAL A 9 12.35 0.07 -15.50
N GLU A 10 13.15 0.51 -16.46
CA GLU A 10 13.13 1.90 -16.93
C GLU A 10 11.76 2.29 -17.51
N GLN A 11 11.16 1.38 -18.28
CA GLN A 11 9.80 1.57 -18.79
C GLN A 11 8.78 1.71 -17.65
N TRP A 12 8.79 0.79 -16.67
CA TRP A 12 7.88 0.88 -15.52
C TRP A 12 8.06 2.16 -14.72
N ILE A 13 9.29 2.65 -14.54
CA ILE A 13 9.55 3.92 -13.87
C ILE A 13 8.91 5.09 -14.64
N ALA A 14 9.03 5.12 -15.97
CA ALA A 14 8.42 6.18 -16.78
C ALA A 14 6.87 6.14 -16.73
N GLU A 15 6.29 4.94 -16.79
CA GLU A 15 4.85 4.73 -16.69
C GLU A 15 4.31 5.14 -15.30
N LEU A 16 4.97 4.70 -14.22
CA LEU A 16 4.63 5.05 -12.84
C LEU A 16 4.79 6.55 -12.56
N THR A 17 5.80 7.20 -13.15
CA THR A 17 5.95 8.66 -13.07
C THR A 17 4.72 9.34 -13.64
N THR A 18 4.28 8.94 -14.83
CA THR A 18 3.09 9.51 -15.47
C THR A 18 1.81 9.21 -14.67
N LEU A 19 1.64 7.97 -14.20
CA LEU A 19 0.51 7.57 -13.36
C LEU A 19 0.44 8.45 -12.11
N THR A 20 1.55 8.62 -11.40
CA THR A 20 1.55 9.35 -10.13
C THR A 20 1.30 10.84 -10.31
N GLU A 21 1.79 11.46 -11.38
CA GLU A 21 1.46 12.85 -11.71
C GLU A 21 -0.04 13.04 -12.00
N LEU A 22 -0.64 12.13 -12.78
CA LEU A 22 -2.07 12.13 -13.06
C LEU A 22 -2.89 11.93 -11.78
N TYR A 23 -2.51 10.96 -10.97
CA TYR A 23 -3.18 10.64 -9.71
C TYR A 23 -3.13 11.80 -8.72
N ARG A 24 -1.97 12.43 -8.54
CA ARG A 24 -1.81 13.61 -7.67
C ARG A 24 -2.67 14.78 -8.14
N SER A 25 -2.73 15.01 -9.44
CA SER A 25 -3.58 16.06 -10.02
C SER A 25 -5.06 15.77 -9.78
N ALA A 26 -5.48 14.52 -9.96
CA ALA A 26 -6.85 14.07 -9.73
C ALA A 26 -7.24 14.12 -8.25
N GLU A 27 -6.32 13.80 -7.33
CA GLU A 27 -6.56 13.90 -5.88
C GLU A 27 -6.85 15.34 -5.46
N ILE A 28 -6.07 16.31 -5.95
CA ILE A 28 -6.30 17.73 -5.67
C ILE A 28 -7.68 18.18 -6.18
N ALA A 29 -8.12 17.61 -7.30
CA ALA A 29 -9.44 17.86 -7.88
C ALA A 29 -10.58 17.03 -7.24
N GLY A 30 -10.27 16.06 -6.35
CA GLY A 30 -11.24 15.16 -5.72
C GLY A 30 -11.82 14.09 -6.65
N SER A 31 -11.08 13.62 -7.66
CA SER A 31 -11.59 12.73 -8.72
C SER A 31 -10.61 11.60 -9.10
N THR A 32 -10.11 10.85 -8.13
CA THR A 32 -9.06 9.81 -8.35
C THR A 32 -9.56 8.52 -9.00
N GLU A 33 -10.87 8.25 -8.99
CA GLU A 33 -11.47 6.94 -9.38
C GLU A 33 -11.21 6.51 -10.84
N ALA A 34 -10.86 7.43 -11.73
CA ALA A 34 -10.67 7.15 -13.16
C ALA A 34 -9.21 7.17 -13.61
N VAL A 35 -8.24 7.33 -12.70
CA VAL A 35 -6.83 7.44 -13.09
C VAL A 35 -6.25 6.07 -13.36
N THR A 36 -5.89 5.81 -14.62
CA THR A 36 -5.08 4.66 -15.01
C THR A 36 -4.09 5.08 -16.09
N HIS A 37 -2.97 4.38 -16.19
CA HIS A 37 -1.97 4.67 -17.22
C HIS A 37 -1.17 3.42 -17.57
N ALA A 38 -1.17 3.05 -18.86
CA ALA A 38 -0.36 1.93 -19.37
C ALA A 38 -0.54 0.61 -18.59
N GLY A 39 -1.77 0.31 -18.16
CA GLY A 39 -2.08 -0.88 -17.36
C GLY A 39 -1.78 -0.74 -15.86
N TRP A 40 -1.27 0.41 -15.42
CA TRP A 40 -1.13 0.74 -14.01
C TRP A 40 -2.38 1.40 -13.44
N HIS A 41 -2.67 1.04 -12.19
CA HIS A 41 -3.79 1.49 -11.40
C HIS A 41 -3.31 1.98 -10.03
N PRO A 42 -3.81 3.12 -9.52
CA PRO A 42 -3.58 3.53 -8.15
C PRO A 42 -4.41 2.67 -7.22
N GLY A 43 -3.79 2.15 -6.16
CA GLY A 43 -4.49 1.52 -5.05
C GLY A 43 -4.64 2.47 -3.85
N ALA A 44 -4.65 1.89 -2.67
CA ALA A 44 -4.87 2.57 -1.41
C ALA A 44 -3.66 3.43 -1.04
N ARG A 45 -3.93 4.52 -0.32
CA ARG A 45 -2.93 5.55 -0.03
C ARG A 45 -2.88 5.92 1.44
N LEU A 46 -1.68 5.85 2.01
CA LEU A 46 -1.37 6.45 3.31
C LEU A 46 -1.32 7.97 3.19
N ARG A 47 -1.88 8.65 4.20
CA ARG A 47 -1.92 10.12 4.29
C ARG A 47 -2.53 10.76 3.03
N ALA A 48 -3.64 10.18 2.56
CA ALA A 48 -4.42 10.71 1.45
C ALA A 48 -4.74 12.20 1.66
N GLY A 49 -4.73 12.97 0.58
CA GLY A 49 -4.94 14.43 0.59
C GLY A 49 -3.75 15.27 1.06
N THR A 50 -2.64 14.67 1.51
CA THR A 50 -1.44 15.42 1.93
C THR A 50 -0.35 15.46 0.83
N ALA A 51 0.62 16.36 0.94
CA ALA A 51 1.76 16.42 0.00
C ALA A 51 2.68 15.18 0.11
N ASN A 52 2.72 14.57 1.29
CA ASN A 52 3.51 13.39 1.59
C ASN A 52 2.62 12.13 1.57
N GLY A 53 3.23 10.95 1.63
CA GLY A 53 2.48 9.71 1.79
C GLY A 53 3.01 8.62 0.89
N ARG A 54 2.27 7.50 0.87
CA ARG A 54 2.67 6.33 0.10
C ARG A 54 1.43 5.73 -0.55
N LEU A 55 1.55 5.40 -1.82
CA LEU A 55 0.50 4.79 -2.63
C LEU A 55 0.98 3.41 -3.04
N LEU A 56 0.14 2.39 -2.88
CA LEU A 56 0.40 1.08 -3.47
C LEU A 56 -0.27 1.04 -4.85
N ALA A 57 0.52 1.02 -5.92
CA ALA A 57 0.04 0.88 -7.28
C ALA A 57 0.17 -0.57 -7.75
N TYR A 58 -0.72 -1.00 -8.62
CA TYR A 58 -0.69 -2.33 -9.21
C TYR A 58 -0.84 -2.24 -10.73
N HIS A 59 -0.34 -3.24 -11.43
CA HIS A 59 -0.37 -3.35 -12.88
C HIS A 59 -1.15 -4.59 -13.32
N ASP A 60 -1.83 -4.52 -14.46
CA ASP A 60 -2.59 -5.63 -15.05
C ASP A 60 -1.79 -6.93 -15.24
N SER A 61 -0.47 -6.83 -15.37
CA SER A 61 0.42 -7.99 -15.46
C SER A 61 0.81 -8.62 -14.12
N GLY A 62 0.30 -8.11 -13.00
CA GLY A 62 0.63 -8.54 -11.64
C GLY A 62 1.88 -7.92 -11.03
N VAL A 63 2.44 -6.88 -11.65
CA VAL A 63 3.52 -6.08 -11.05
C VAL A 63 2.91 -5.11 -10.05
N GLU A 64 3.57 -4.90 -8.91
CA GLU A 64 3.15 -3.93 -7.90
C GLU A 64 4.28 -2.95 -7.59
N ALA A 65 3.92 -1.74 -7.17
CA ALA A 65 4.87 -0.70 -6.82
C ALA A 65 4.39 0.15 -5.65
N GLU A 66 5.24 0.32 -4.64
CA GLU A 66 5.07 1.38 -3.66
C GLU A 66 5.61 2.69 -4.24
N CYS A 67 4.74 3.69 -4.34
CA CYS A 67 5.05 5.04 -4.78
C CYS A 67 5.16 5.95 -3.57
N ILE A 68 6.33 6.53 -3.33
CA ILE A 68 6.62 7.35 -2.15
C ILE A 68 6.57 8.83 -2.54
N PHE A 69 5.61 9.55 -1.98
CA PHE A 69 5.45 10.99 -2.14
C PHE A 69 6.16 11.73 -1.01
N ARG A 70 7.04 12.64 -1.41
CA ARG A 70 7.72 13.58 -0.52
C ARG A 70 7.62 14.98 -1.10
N GLU A 71 7.15 15.91 -0.29
CA GLU A 71 6.95 17.28 -0.70
C GLU A 71 8.26 17.89 -1.24
N GLY A 72 8.21 18.41 -2.47
CA GLY A 72 9.36 19.03 -3.13
C GLY A 72 10.37 18.05 -3.73
N GLU A 73 10.16 16.74 -3.61
CA GLU A 73 11.02 15.70 -4.20
C GLU A 73 10.33 14.98 -5.36
N ARG A 74 11.11 14.26 -6.16
CA ARG A 74 10.57 13.32 -7.15
C ARG A 74 10.01 12.10 -6.44
N THR A 75 8.92 11.54 -6.97
CA THR A 75 8.36 10.28 -6.48
C THR A 75 9.41 9.18 -6.58
N LEU A 76 9.57 8.41 -5.49
CA LEU A 76 10.42 7.22 -5.47
C LEU A 76 9.54 5.99 -5.66
N PHE A 77 10.08 4.98 -6.35
CA PHE A 77 9.37 3.74 -6.65
C PHE A 77 10.13 2.54 -6.08
N ASN A 78 9.42 1.69 -5.33
CA ASN A 78 9.88 0.36 -4.98
C ASN A 78 9.02 -0.65 -5.77
N ILE A 79 9.57 -1.15 -6.87
CA ILE A 79 8.86 -1.97 -7.87
C ILE A 79 9.20 -3.44 -7.65
N MET A 80 8.17 -4.27 -7.64
CA MET A 80 8.30 -5.71 -7.46
C MET A 80 7.65 -6.44 -8.62
N SER A 81 8.51 -7.00 -9.46
CA SER A 81 8.17 -7.57 -10.77
C SER A 81 7.27 -8.80 -10.73
N THR A 82 7.11 -9.42 -9.55
CA THR A 82 6.27 -10.62 -9.35
C THR A 82 5.08 -10.36 -8.43
N GLY A 83 4.80 -9.09 -8.13
CA GLY A 83 3.92 -8.71 -7.02
C GLY A 83 4.49 -9.12 -5.67
N TYR A 84 3.76 -8.88 -4.58
CA TYR A 84 4.24 -9.18 -3.22
C TYR A 84 4.37 -10.67 -2.99
N GLY A 85 3.61 -11.46 -3.76
CA GLY A 85 3.62 -12.91 -3.68
C GLY A 85 3.26 -13.44 -2.28
N ARG A 86 2.58 -12.66 -1.44
CA ARG A 86 2.09 -13.17 -0.15
C ARG A 86 0.71 -13.77 -0.32
N ASP A 87 0.61 -14.96 0.22
CA ASP A 87 -0.63 -15.70 0.34
C ASP A 87 -1.55 -14.99 1.34
N THR A 88 -2.67 -14.47 0.86
CA THR A 88 -3.72 -13.85 1.68
C THR A 88 -4.74 -14.89 2.17
N THR A 89 -4.60 -16.17 1.83
CA THR A 89 -5.65 -17.18 2.09
C THR A 89 -5.92 -17.43 3.57
N GLU A 90 -4.93 -17.27 4.45
CA GLU A 90 -5.11 -17.53 5.89
C GLU A 90 -5.76 -16.35 6.63
N SER A 91 -5.32 -15.12 6.36
CA SER A 91 -5.72 -13.92 7.11
C SER A 91 -6.65 -12.98 6.34
N GLY A 92 -6.78 -13.17 5.03
CA GLY A 92 -7.49 -12.26 4.13
C GLY A 92 -6.70 -11.00 3.77
N PHE A 93 -5.45 -10.84 4.22
CA PHE A 93 -4.63 -9.67 3.92
C PHE A 93 -3.13 -9.98 3.98
N ALA A 94 -2.32 -9.13 3.33
CA ALA A 94 -0.87 -9.17 3.38
C ALA A 94 -0.27 -7.77 3.45
N VAL A 95 0.60 -7.52 4.43
CA VAL A 95 1.27 -6.23 4.61
C VAL A 95 2.45 -6.08 3.67
N TRP A 96 2.37 -5.12 2.75
CA TRP A 96 3.44 -4.74 1.83
C TRP A 96 4.56 -3.97 2.53
N SER A 97 4.16 -2.89 3.21
CA SER A 97 5.05 -1.90 3.80
C SER A 97 4.50 -1.45 5.14
N SER A 98 5.41 -1.28 6.09
CA SER A 98 5.10 -0.83 7.44
C SER A 98 6.02 0.34 7.80
N ARG A 99 5.44 1.32 8.50
CA ARG A 99 5.99 2.65 8.84
C ARG A 99 6.05 3.59 7.62
N PRO A 100 5.36 4.76 7.66
CA PRO A 100 4.72 5.36 8.84
C PRO A 100 3.33 4.81 9.18
N GLY A 101 2.73 4.02 8.30
CA GLY A 101 1.47 3.29 8.53
C GLY A 101 1.58 1.93 7.87
N VAL A 102 0.45 1.29 7.56
CA VAL A 102 0.45 -0.01 6.87
C VAL A 102 -0.16 0.12 5.49
N LEU A 103 0.54 -0.40 4.48
CA LEU A 103 0.03 -0.65 3.14
C LEU A 103 0.04 -2.14 2.87
N GLY A 104 -0.90 -2.63 2.08
CA GLY A 104 -0.90 -4.02 1.69
C GLY A 104 -1.98 -4.39 0.70
N ALA A 105 -2.09 -5.70 0.46
CA ALA A 105 -3.13 -6.31 -0.36
C ALA A 105 -4.17 -7.02 0.52
N ILE A 106 -5.39 -7.15 0.01
CA ILE A 106 -6.48 -7.91 0.62
C ILE A 106 -6.96 -9.00 -0.34
N ASP A 107 -7.51 -10.06 0.22
CA ASP A 107 -8.14 -11.13 -0.56
C ASP A 107 -9.47 -10.70 -1.19
N THR A 108 -9.87 -11.41 -2.24
CA THR A 108 -11.17 -11.22 -2.87
C THR A 108 -12.30 -11.47 -1.87
N GLY A 109 -13.24 -10.53 -1.79
CA GLY A 109 -14.39 -10.61 -0.90
C GLY A 109 -14.12 -10.11 0.52
N VAL A 110 -12.94 -9.59 0.82
CA VAL A 110 -12.75 -8.67 1.94
C VAL A 110 -13.43 -7.35 1.60
N SER A 111 -14.25 -6.85 2.52
CA SER A 111 -15.02 -5.61 2.34
C SER A 111 -14.66 -4.53 3.36
N ARG A 112 -14.05 -4.91 4.50
CA ARG A 112 -13.57 -3.98 5.51
C ARG A 112 -12.37 -4.56 6.25
N VAL A 113 -11.42 -3.69 6.53
CA VAL A 113 -10.29 -3.94 7.42
C VAL A 113 -10.28 -2.87 8.49
N GLU A 114 -10.12 -3.27 9.74
CA GLU A 114 -9.99 -2.40 10.90
C GLU A 114 -8.71 -2.75 11.65
N VAL A 115 -8.03 -1.74 12.18
CA VAL A 115 -6.88 -1.92 13.07
C VAL A 115 -7.21 -1.29 14.41
N ALA A 116 -7.05 -2.05 15.47
CA ALA A 116 -7.23 -1.64 16.85
C ALA A 116 -5.88 -1.61 17.58
N ASP A 117 -5.64 -0.55 18.34
CA ASP A 117 -4.53 -0.50 19.29
C ASP A 117 -4.87 -1.18 20.63
N ALA A 118 -3.89 -1.24 21.54
CA ALA A 118 -4.04 -1.82 22.87
C ALA A 118 -5.06 -1.08 23.76
N ASP A 119 -5.32 0.20 23.48
CA ASP A 119 -6.32 1.01 24.18
C ASP A 119 -7.73 0.83 23.58
N GLY A 120 -7.84 0.06 22.49
CA GLY A 120 -9.09 -0.23 21.78
C GLY A 120 -9.52 0.86 20.80
N VAL A 121 -8.64 1.81 20.47
CA VAL A 121 -8.91 2.80 19.42
C VAL A 121 -8.87 2.07 18.07
N VAL A 122 -9.97 2.18 17.33
CA VAL A 122 -10.12 1.53 16.02
C VAL A 122 -9.96 2.55 14.90
N VAL A 123 -9.08 2.22 13.95
CA VAL A 123 -8.91 2.94 12.69
C VAL A 123 -9.33 2.01 11.55
N GLN A 124 -10.27 2.46 10.73
CA GLN A 124 -10.67 1.73 9.54
C GLN A 124 -9.64 1.98 8.42
N ALA A 125 -9.25 0.91 7.72
CA ALA A 125 -8.42 1.03 6.55
C ALA A 125 -9.20 1.63 5.37
N ASP A 126 -8.51 2.45 4.57
CA ASP A 126 -8.95 2.78 3.22
C ASP A 126 -8.70 1.56 2.32
N ILE A 127 -9.69 1.20 1.52
CA ILE A 127 -9.62 0.06 0.60
C ILE A 127 -9.92 0.59 -0.79
N VAL A 128 -8.97 0.40 -1.69
CA VAL A 128 -9.09 0.72 -3.12
C VAL A 128 -8.72 -0.53 -3.90
N ASP A 129 -9.68 -1.03 -4.65
CA ASP A 129 -9.60 -2.33 -5.33
C ASP A 129 -9.20 -3.46 -4.36
N HIS A 130 -8.08 -4.12 -4.61
CA HIS A 130 -7.55 -5.22 -3.79
C HIS A 130 -6.42 -4.77 -2.86
N THR A 131 -6.27 -3.46 -2.65
CA THR A 131 -5.23 -2.89 -1.80
C THR A 131 -5.84 -2.16 -0.61
N PHE A 132 -5.09 -2.05 0.47
CA PHE A 132 -5.50 -1.31 1.65
C PHE A 132 -4.40 -0.41 2.20
N ALA A 133 -4.80 0.67 2.87
CA ALA A 133 -3.94 1.60 3.57
C ALA A 133 -4.55 1.94 4.92
N VAL A 134 -3.74 1.98 5.97
CA VAL A 134 -4.20 2.41 7.30
C VAL A 134 -3.15 3.27 7.99
N ASP A 135 -3.56 4.49 8.32
CA ASP A 135 -2.75 5.45 9.06
C ASP A 135 -2.81 5.14 10.57
N VAL A 136 -1.95 4.22 11.01
CA VAL A 136 -1.71 3.91 12.42
C VAL A 136 -0.30 4.31 12.84
N ASP A 137 -0.11 4.70 14.10
CA ASP A 137 1.21 5.04 14.61
C ASP A 137 2.05 3.78 14.83
N LEU A 138 3.00 3.55 13.94
CA LEU A 138 4.02 2.50 14.03
C LEU A 138 5.38 3.06 14.50
N GLY A 139 5.39 4.24 15.09
CA GLY A 139 6.60 4.97 15.42
C GLY A 139 7.24 5.67 14.22
N PRO A 140 8.47 6.17 14.38
CA PRO A 140 9.09 7.03 13.40
C PRO A 140 9.37 6.32 12.06
N GLU A 141 9.15 7.05 10.97
CA GLU A 141 9.51 6.60 9.64
C GLU A 141 11.04 6.46 9.52
N PRO A 142 11.55 5.30 9.05
CA PRO A 142 12.97 5.12 8.79
C PRO A 142 13.50 6.14 7.78
N ARG A 143 14.64 6.76 8.09
CA ARG A 143 15.32 7.74 7.25
C ARG A 143 16.48 7.15 6.46
N THR A 144 16.98 6.00 6.90
CA THR A 144 18.12 5.31 6.28
C THR A 144 17.78 3.85 6.04
N VAL A 145 18.50 3.23 5.10
CA VAL A 145 18.37 1.79 4.83
C VAL A 145 18.72 0.97 6.08
N ASP A 146 19.71 1.40 6.85
CA ASP A 146 20.08 0.74 8.10
C ASP A 146 18.93 0.74 9.13
N GLU A 147 18.16 1.84 9.22
CA GLU A 147 16.98 1.93 10.09
C GLU A 147 15.81 1.08 9.62
N VAL A 148 15.71 0.80 8.31
CA VAL A 148 14.70 -0.12 7.77
C VAL A 148 14.95 -1.53 8.26
N PHE A 149 16.22 -1.96 8.29
CA PHE A 149 16.63 -3.32 8.69
C PHE A 149 17.01 -3.47 10.17
N ALA A 150 17.10 -2.36 10.91
CA ALA A 150 17.36 -2.40 12.34
C ALA A 150 16.24 -3.16 13.09
N PRO A 151 16.58 -3.96 14.11
CA PRO A 151 15.58 -4.56 14.98
C PRO A 151 14.65 -3.49 15.55
N TRP A 152 13.35 -3.71 15.40
CA TRP A 152 12.31 -2.82 15.88
C TRP A 152 11.19 -3.66 16.47
N ASP A 153 10.66 -3.21 17.61
CA ASP A 153 9.53 -3.82 18.28
C ASP A 153 8.26 -3.04 17.92
N PRO A 154 7.40 -3.57 17.03
CA PRO A 154 6.17 -2.89 16.64
C PRO A 154 5.21 -2.78 17.82
N PRO A 155 4.38 -1.71 17.88
CA PRO A 155 3.29 -1.68 18.84
C PRO A 155 2.34 -2.87 18.60
N GLU A 156 1.75 -3.37 19.69
CA GLU A 156 0.74 -4.41 19.61
C GLU A 156 -0.52 -3.83 18.94
N LEU A 157 -0.79 -4.28 17.71
CA LEU A 157 -1.94 -3.88 16.93
C LEU A 157 -2.72 -5.13 16.51
N THR A 158 -4.02 -5.11 16.76
CA THR A 158 -4.94 -6.16 16.33
C THR A 158 -5.64 -5.73 15.05
N VAL A 159 -5.58 -6.55 14.01
CA VAL A 159 -6.35 -6.35 12.77
C VAL A 159 -7.59 -7.23 12.79
N ARG A 160 -8.70 -6.67 12.32
CA ARG A 160 -9.95 -7.38 12.06
C ARG A 160 -10.30 -7.27 10.59
N VAL A 161 -10.53 -8.40 9.95
CA VAL A 161 -10.85 -8.49 8.52
C VAL A 161 -12.26 -9.02 8.37
N TYR A 162 -13.08 -8.30 7.63
CA TYR A 162 -14.49 -8.60 7.43
C TYR A 162 -14.79 -8.85 5.96
N ALA A 163 -15.62 -9.87 5.71
CA ALA A 163 -16.24 -10.10 4.43
C ALA A 163 -17.56 -9.34 4.29
N GLU A 164 -18.16 -9.46 3.10
CA GLU A 164 -19.49 -8.91 2.82
C GLU A 164 -20.51 -9.28 3.92
N GLY A 165 -21.35 -8.31 4.29
CA GLY A 165 -22.33 -8.47 5.37
C GLY A 165 -21.71 -8.48 6.76
N ASP A 166 -20.55 -7.81 6.95
CA ASP A 166 -19.86 -7.66 8.24
C ASP A 166 -19.45 -8.98 8.91
N THR A 167 -19.26 -10.04 8.13
CA THR A 167 -18.83 -11.34 8.66
C THR A 167 -17.34 -11.28 8.97
N LEU A 168 -16.97 -11.38 10.26
CA LEU A 168 -15.58 -11.46 10.70
C LEU A 168 -14.93 -12.74 10.14
N ARG A 169 -13.86 -12.57 9.35
CA ARG A 169 -13.04 -13.67 8.81
C ARG A 169 -11.77 -13.90 9.59
N TYR A 170 -11.16 -12.84 10.09
CA TYR A 170 -9.90 -12.88 10.82
C TYR A 170 -9.86 -11.82 11.92
N GLU A 171 -9.32 -12.19 13.07
CA GLU A 171 -8.92 -11.27 14.13
C GLU A 171 -7.59 -11.77 14.71
N GLY A 172 -6.57 -10.92 14.73
CA GLY A 172 -5.23 -11.31 15.16
C GLY A 172 -4.19 -10.19 14.98
N PRO A 173 -2.90 -10.48 15.14
CA PRO A 173 -1.85 -9.47 15.02
C PRO A 173 -1.78 -8.90 13.60
N LEU A 174 -1.62 -7.58 13.48
CA LEU A 174 -1.41 -6.90 12.19
C LEU A 174 -0.05 -7.23 11.57
N LEU A 175 0.99 -7.27 12.41
CA LEU A 175 2.37 -7.55 12.01
C LEU A 175 2.81 -8.85 12.67
N THR A 176 3.20 -9.82 11.86
CA THR A 176 3.82 -11.06 12.34
C THR A 176 5.33 -10.85 12.45
N SER A 177 5.88 -10.97 13.65
CA SER A 177 7.32 -10.95 13.95
C SER A 177 8.06 -12.15 13.38
#